data_AF-A0A848UFU6-F1
#
_entry.id   AF-A0A848UFU6-F1
#
_cell.length_a   1.000
_cell.length_b   1.000
_cell.length_c   1.000
_cell.angle_alpha   90.00
_cell.angle_beta   90.00
_cell.angle_gamma   90.00
#
_symmetry.space_group_name_H-M   'P 1'
#
loop_
_entity.id
_entity.type
_entity.pdbx_description
1 polymer ?
#
loop_
_entity_poly.entity_id
_entity_poly.type
_entity_poly.pdbx_seq_one_letter_code
_entity_poly.pdbx_strand_id
1 'polypeptide(L)'
;MGRTTRVWQIVATVAVAALAVAGCGGDDDDAGGAGEPADAASAADADGAGDGGGGGGGAGGGNVVLGDETIEFESTRCFLQEQDAAAGGGKILFVAQAFGTDADGEPVAVDVSRYDEDSMFHGDDVTVDVGDPFGDSAVSWSGGGEVGTVTVAGSTVSADGLTFVNSDDFSEQPGSFTIDC
;
A
#
# COMPACT_ATOMS: atom_id res chain seq x y z
N MET A 1 -11.48 -2.01 -52.30
CA MET A 1 -12.45 -1.04 -51.75
C MET A 1 -12.50 -1.28 -50.25
N GLY A 2 -11.60 -0.69 -49.46
CA GLY A 2 -11.73 0.62 -48.80
C GLY A 2 -12.18 0.37 -47.35
N ARG A 3 -11.41 0.66 -46.29
CA ARG A 3 -11.17 2.00 -45.72
C ARG A 3 -10.23 1.86 -44.49
N THR A 4 -9.08 2.53 -44.50
CA THR A 4 -8.67 3.66 -43.63
C THR A 4 -8.23 3.34 -42.19
N THR A 5 -6.91 3.25 -42.02
CA THR A 5 -6.03 3.96 -41.08
C THR A 5 -6.67 4.75 -39.93
N ARG A 6 -6.20 4.53 -38.69
CA ARG A 6 -5.92 5.59 -37.70
C ARG A 6 -4.68 5.26 -36.86
N VAL A 7 -3.63 6.01 -37.14
CA VAL A 7 -2.43 6.23 -36.32
C VAL A 7 -2.80 7.26 -35.26
N TRP A 8 -2.46 7.02 -33.99
CA TRP A 8 -2.38 8.07 -32.97
C TRP A 8 -1.05 7.93 -32.24
N GLN A 9 -0.11 8.82 -32.58
CA GLN A 9 1.06 9.12 -31.76
C GLN A 9 0.58 9.94 -30.55
N ILE A 10 0.95 9.53 -29.35
CA ILE A 10 0.92 10.40 -28.17
C ILE A 10 2.38 10.64 -27.79
N VAL A 11 2.84 11.86 -28.07
CA VAL A 11 4.09 12.43 -27.56
C VAL A 11 3.69 13.23 -26.32
N ALA A 12 4.13 12.82 -25.15
CA ALA A 12 4.02 13.61 -23.92
C ALA A 12 5.42 13.88 -23.38
N THR A 13 5.95 15.05 -23.74
CA THR A 13 7.16 15.62 -23.16
C THR A 13 6.78 16.27 -21.83
N VAL A 14 7.30 15.76 -20.72
CA VAL A 14 7.23 16.46 -19.42
C VAL A 14 8.65 16.78 -18.98
N ALA A 15 9.02 18.05 -19.19
CA ALA A 15 10.17 18.68 -18.57
C ALA A 15 9.68 19.38 -17.30
N VAL A 16 10.23 19.04 -16.12
CA VAL A 16 10.05 19.84 -14.91
C VAL A 16 11.39 20.12 -14.24
N ALA A 17 11.70 21.41 -14.31
CA ALA A 17 12.60 22.26 -13.55
C ALA A 17 13.32 21.68 -12.31
N ALA A 18 14.64 21.88 -12.32
CA ALA A 18 15.50 21.86 -11.14
C ALA A 18 15.12 22.97 -10.15
N LEU A 19 14.87 22.61 -8.89
CA LEU A 19 14.87 23.54 -7.76
C LEU A 19 16.28 23.65 -7.17
N ALA A 20 16.79 24.87 -7.13
CA ALA A 20 18.00 25.26 -6.42
C ALA A 20 17.73 25.31 -4.91
N VAL A 21 18.50 24.54 -4.13
CA VAL A 21 18.58 24.71 -2.68
C VAL A 21 19.60 25.81 -2.39
N ALA A 22 19.10 26.97 -2.00
CA ALA A 22 19.85 28.00 -1.30
C ALA A 22 19.64 27.80 0.20
N GLY A 23 20.66 27.28 0.90
CA GLY A 23 20.72 27.15 2.35
C GLY A 23 21.95 27.85 2.90
N CYS A 24 21.77 29.11 3.28
CA CYS A 24 22.57 29.88 4.25
C CYS A 24 22.43 29.21 5.63
N GLY A 25 23.36 29.11 6.56
CA GLY A 25 24.66 29.73 6.82
C GLY A 25 24.89 29.69 8.35
N GLY A 26 26.15 29.69 8.79
CA GLY A 26 26.54 30.04 10.16
C GLY A 26 26.95 28.87 11.06
N ASP A 27 28.24 28.52 11.00
CA ASP A 27 28.96 27.84 12.08
C ASP A 27 29.82 28.87 12.84
N ASP A 28 30.09 28.52 14.09
CA ASP A 28 31.17 28.96 14.99
C ASP A 28 30.92 29.99 16.13
N ASP A 29 31.11 29.43 17.33
CA ASP A 29 31.82 29.94 18.52
C ASP A 29 31.05 30.54 19.74
N ASP A 30 30.84 29.64 20.71
CA ASP A 30 31.23 29.68 22.14
C ASP A 30 31.23 31.01 22.93
N ALA A 31 30.54 31.01 24.09
CA ALA A 31 31.18 31.01 25.42
C ALA A 31 30.21 31.28 26.59
N GLY A 32 30.17 30.33 27.53
CA GLY A 32 30.33 30.60 28.97
C GLY A 32 29.11 31.04 29.80
N GLY A 33 28.69 30.18 30.73
CA GLY A 33 27.84 30.58 31.85
C GLY A 33 27.48 29.44 32.79
N ALA A 34 28.37 29.08 33.71
CA ALA A 34 28.11 28.15 34.80
C ALA A 34 27.07 28.71 35.78
N GLY A 35 26.07 27.89 36.13
CA GLY A 35 25.09 28.18 37.17
C GLY A 35 24.13 27.02 37.41
N GLU A 36 24.52 26.07 38.25
CA GLU A 36 23.61 25.21 39.02
C GLU A 36 23.53 25.77 40.47
N PRO A 37 22.58 25.37 41.35
CA PRO A 37 21.44 24.46 41.18
C PRO A 37 20.09 25.04 41.72
N ALA A 38 18.95 24.42 41.39
CA ALA A 38 17.77 24.42 42.26
C ALA A 38 16.76 23.32 41.88
N ASP A 39 16.61 22.35 42.77
CA ASP A 39 15.51 21.38 42.85
C ASP A 39 14.11 22.03 42.79
N ALA A 40 13.20 21.44 42.00
CA ALA A 40 11.78 21.41 42.31
C ALA A 40 11.03 20.31 41.51
N ALA A 41 10.61 19.28 42.26
CA ALA A 41 9.37 18.50 42.14
C ALA A 41 9.07 17.66 40.88
N SER A 42 9.02 16.35 41.12
CA SER A 42 8.25 15.36 40.36
C SER A 42 6.73 15.59 40.42
N ALA A 43 6.04 15.16 39.37
CA ALA A 43 4.61 14.80 39.20
C ALA A 43 4.11 15.40 37.86
N ALA A 44 3.38 14.73 36.98
CA ALA A 44 2.67 13.47 37.06
C ALA A 44 2.51 12.89 35.64
N ASP A 45 2.19 11.61 35.65
CA ASP A 45 1.79 10.76 34.54
C ASP A 45 0.76 11.41 33.61
N ALA A 46 0.98 11.23 32.32
CA ALA A 46 -0.10 11.14 31.34
C ALA A 46 -0.14 9.69 30.83
N ASP A 47 -0.59 8.81 31.72
CA ASP A 47 -1.32 7.62 31.30
C ASP A 47 -2.52 8.07 30.46
N GLY A 48 -2.65 7.53 29.25
CA GLY A 48 -3.66 7.96 28.29
C GLY A 48 -3.81 7.03 27.11
N ALA A 49 -4.08 5.75 27.43
CA ALA A 49 -4.70 4.71 26.63
C ALA A 49 -5.09 5.07 25.17
N GLY A 50 -4.39 4.45 24.22
CA GLY A 50 -4.96 4.04 22.95
C GLY A 50 -4.79 2.54 22.81
N ASP A 51 -5.76 1.77 23.31
CA ASP A 51 -5.96 0.36 22.94
C ASP A 51 -6.25 0.31 21.42
N GLY A 52 -5.20 0.36 20.61
CA GLY A 52 -5.27 0.06 19.19
C GLY A 52 -5.40 -1.44 19.04
N GLY A 53 -6.65 -1.89 18.86
CA GLY A 53 -7.08 -3.28 18.94
C GLY A 53 -6.12 -4.25 18.27
N GLY A 54 -5.76 -5.29 19.01
CA GLY A 54 -5.01 -6.42 18.48
C GLY A 54 -5.68 -6.94 17.22
N GLY A 55 -4.97 -6.83 16.10
CA GLY A 55 -5.37 -7.42 14.84
C GLY A 55 -5.69 -8.89 15.08
N GLY A 56 -6.95 -9.26 14.89
CA GLY A 56 -7.37 -10.64 14.90
C GLY A 56 -6.65 -11.33 13.75
N GLY A 57 -5.60 -12.08 14.06
CA GLY A 57 -5.04 -13.06 13.13
C GLY A 57 -6.07 -14.16 12.95
N GLY A 58 -7.05 -13.92 12.08
CA GLY A 58 -7.93 -14.95 11.57
C GLY A 58 -7.07 -15.95 10.81
N ALA A 59 -7.32 -17.24 11.02
CA ALA A 59 -6.93 -18.24 10.03
C ALA A 59 -7.87 -18.09 8.83
N GLY A 60 -7.78 -16.95 8.15
CA GLY A 60 -8.56 -16.66 6.98
C GLY A 60 -7.88 -17.26 5.76
N GLY A 61 -8.68 -17.84 4.89
CA GLY A 61 -8.24 -18.39 3.61
C GLY A 61 -8.68 -17.48 2.47
N GLY A 62 -9.01 -18.10 1.35
CA GLY A 62 -9.42 -17.42 0.12
C GLY A 62 -8.42 -17.69 -0.99
N ASN A 63 -8.51 -16.91 -2.06
CA ASN A 63 -7.64 -17.06 -3.21
C ASN A 63 -7.46 -15.75 -3.98
N VAL A 64 -6.43 -15.73 -4.81
CA VAL A 64 -6.27 -14.80 -5.93
C VAL A 64 -6.27 -15.58 -7.24
N VAL A 65 -6.94 -15.03 -8.24
CA VAL A 65 -6.84 -15.44 -9.62
C VAL A 65 -5.99 -14.40 -10.34
N LEU A 66 -4.87 -14.82 -10.92
CA LEU A 66 -3.98 -13.98 -11.72
C LEU A 66 -3.79 -14.65 -13.09
N GLY A 67 -4.37 -14.03 -14.13
CA GLY A 67 -4.45 -14.65 -15.45
C GLY A 67 -5.27 -15.92 -15.42
N ASP A 68 -4.64 -17.05 -15.76
CA ASP A 68 -5.26 -18.38 -15.78
C ASP A 68 -4.97 -19.20 -14.51
N GLU A 69 -4.21 -18.64 -13.57
CA GLU A 69 -3.78 -19.34 -12.35
C GLU A 69 -4.64 -18.93 -11.15
N THR A 70 -4.95 -19.90 -10.29
CA THR A 70 -5.61 -19.67 -8.99
C THR A 70 -4.66 -20.10 -7.87
N ILE A 71 -4.37 -19.16 -6.98
CA ILE A 71 -3.47 -19.33 -5.84
C ILE A 71 -4.29 -19.26 -4.57
N GLU A 72 -4.29 -20.35 -3.79
CA GLU A 72 -4.97 -20.42 -2.50
C GLU A 72 -4.13 -19.74 -1.42
N PHE A 73 -4.78 -19.01 -0.52
CA PHE A 73 -4.12 -18.37 0.61
C PHE A 73 -3.99 -19.33 1.78
N GLU A 74 -2.79 -19.37 2.35
CA GLU A 74 -2.44 -20.15 3.54
C GLU A 74 -2.60 -19.33 4.82
N SER A 75 -2.47 -18.00 4.71
CA SER A 75 -2.66 -17.10 5.84
C SER A 75 -3.12 -15.71 5.39
N THR A 76 -3.86 -15.04 6.26
CA THR A 76 -4.33 -13.67 6.03
C THR A 76 -4.08 -12.78 7.24
N ARG A 77 -4.03 -11.48 7.01
CA ARG A 77 -3.93 -10.44 8.04
C ARG A 77 -4.80 -9.26 7.64
N CYS A 78 -5.80 -8.95 8.45
CA CYS A 78 -6.73 -7.89 8.12
C CYS A 78 -6.84 -6.87 9.25
N PHE A 79 -6.90 -5.60 8.84
CA PHE A 79 -7.20 -4.45 9.67
C PHE A 79 -8.36 -3.71 9.02
N LEU A 80 -9.58 -4.11 9.36
CA LEU A 80 -10.82 -3.57 8.79
C LEU A 80 -11.32 -2.31 9.51
N GLN A 81 -10.39 -1.52 10.04
CA GLN A 81 -10.66 -0.31 10.82
C GLN A 81 -9.90 0.86 10.21
N GLU A 82 -10.48 2.05 10.32
CA GLU A 82 -9.86 3.28 9.86
C GLU A 82 -8.60 3.62 10.66
N GLN A 83 -7.57 4.05 9.96
CA GLN A 83 -6.30 4.51 10.52
C GLN A 83 -5.74 5.71 9.76
N ASP A 84 -4.93 6.53 10.43
CA ASP A 84 -4.24 7.65 9.78
C ASP A 84 -3.24 7.13 8.74
N ALA A 85 -3.29 7.70 7.52
CA ALA A 85 -2.31 7.38 6.49
C ALA A 85 -0.95 8.01 6.85
N ALA A 86 0.11 7.20 6.90
CA ALA A 86 1.45 7.66 7.30
C ALA A 86 2.08 8.65 6.30
N ALA A 87 1.66 8.60 5.02
CA ALA A 87 2.10 9.49 3.96
C ALA A 87 0.89 9.94 3.14
N GLY A 88 0.85 11.24 2.79
CA GLY A 88 -0.11 11.75 1.81
C GLY A 88 -1.42 12.33 2.34
N GLY A 89 -1.60 12.42 3.65
CA GLY A 89 -2.84 12.90 4.26
C GLY A 89 -3.99 11.88 4.15
N GLY A 90 -5.15 12.23 4.70
CA GLY A 90 -6.32 11.36 4.70
C GLY A 90 -6.19 10.12 5.59
N LYS A 91 -6.95 9.09 5.25
CA LYS A 91 -7.11 7.84 6.01
C LYS A 91 -6.90 6.61 5.14
N ILE A 92 -6.45 5.54 5.77
CA ILE A 92 -6.59 4.18 5.25
C ILE A 92 -7.85 3.60 5.91
N LEU A 93 -8.85 3.25 5.12
CA LEU A 93 -10.14 2.77 5.60
C LEU A 93 -10.11 1.28 5.97
N PHE A 94 -9.27 0.49 5.29
CA PHE A 94 -8.90 -0.86 5.69
C PHE A 94 -7.62 -1.31 4.98
N VAL A 95 -7.00 -2.34 5.55
CA VAL A 95 -5.93 -3.12 4.94
C VAL A 95 -6.27 -4.60 5.03
N ALA A 96 -6.04 -5.36 3.97
CA ALA A 96 -6.10 -6.81 3.97
C ALA A 96 -4.89 -7.37 3.23
N GLN A 97 -4.19 -8.29 3.87
CA GLN A 97 -3.04 -8.98 3.32
C GLN A 97 -3.31 -10.48 3.30
N ALA A 98 -2.84 -11.16 2.27
CA ALA A 98 -2.93 -12.60 2.16
C ALA A 98 -1.64 -13.18 1.58
N PHE A 99 -1.31 -14.41 2.00
CA PHE A 99 -0.09 -15.09 1.61
C PHE A 99 -0.41 -16.50 1.17
N GLY A 100 0.20 -16.93 0.07
CA GLY A 100 0.06 -18.27 -0.49
C GLY A 100 1.32 -18.71 -1.22
N THR A 101 1.18 -19.74 -2.05
CA THR A 101 2.25 -20.26 -2.89
C THR A 101 1.66 -20.68 -4.23
N ASP A 102 2.31 -20.33 -5.33
CA ASP A 102 1.86 -20.68 -6.68
C ASP A 102 2.15 -22.15 -7.06
N ALA A 103 1.79 -22.53 -8.28
CA ALA A 103 2.01 -23.89 -8.77
C ALA A 103 3.49 -24.28 -8.91
N ASP A 104 4.38 -23.31 -9.05
CA ASP A 104 5.83 -23.50 -9.17
C ASP A 104 6.54 -23.49 -7.81
N GLY A 105 5.83 -23.18 -6.73
CA GLY A 105 6.35 -23.14 -5.37
C GLY A 105 6.90 -21.79 -4.97
N GLU A 106 6.64 -20.73 -5.74
CA GLU A 106 7.04 -19.37 -5.41
C GLU A 106 6.03 -18.76 -4.41
N PRO A 107 6.51 -18.04 -3.38
CA PRO A 107 5.62 -17.38 -2.45
C PRO A 107 4.84 -16.28 -3.17
N VAL A 108 3.56 -16.13 -2.80
CA VAL A 108 2.69 -15.08 -3.32
C VAL A 108 2.17 -14.25 -2.16
N ALA A 109 2.27 -12.93 -2.26
CA ALA A 109 1.70 -11.99 -1.32
C ALA A 109 0.70 -11.07 -2.03
N VAL A 110 -0.47 -10.88 -1.43
CA VAL A 110 -1.47 -9.90 -1.86
C VAL A 110 -1.58 -8.84 -0.78
N ASP A 111 -1.46 -7.58 -1.15
CA ASP A 111 -1.73 -6.41 -0.29
C ASP A 111 -2.87 -5.60 -0.87
N VAL A 112 -3.88 -5.33 -0.05
CA VAL A 112 -5.03 -4.52 -0.40
C VAL A 112 -5.12 -3.37 0.59
N SER A 113 -5.18 -2.15 0.08
CA SER A 113 -5.35 -0.94 0.88
C SER A 113 -6.44 -0.06 0.26
N ARG A 114 -7.42 0.37 1.07
CA ARG A 114 -8.37 1.42 0.68
C ARG A 114 -8.00 2.73 1.32
N TYR A 115 -7.86 3.76 0.51
CA TYR A 115 -7.64 5.13 0.96
C TYR A 115 -8.89 5.97 0.76
N ASP A 116 -9.13 6.93 1.67
CA ASP A 116 -10.20 7.91 1.51
C ASP A 116 -9.89 8.95 0.42
N GLU A 117 -10.88 9.80 0.12
CA GLU A 117 -10.76 10.84 -0.91
C GLU A 117 -9.77 11.96 -0.56
N ASP A 118 -9.44 12.10 0.72
CA ASP A 118 -8.51 13.11 1.22
C ASP A 118 -7.04 12.67 1.13
N SER A 119 -6.80 11.39 0.82
CA SER A 119 -5.46 10.82 0.61
C SER A 119 -4.92 11.10 -0.80
N MET A 120 -3.62 11.37 -0.89
CA MET A 120 -2.93 11.42 -2.19
C MET A 120 -2.97 10.08 -2.96
N PHE A 121 -3.27 8.98 -2.25
CA PHE A 121 -3.42 7.62 -2.78
C PHE A 121 -4.90 7.17 -2.85
N HIS A 122 -5.85 8.13 -2.87
CA HIS A 122 -7.28 7.86 -2.88
C HIS A 122 -7.70 6.72 -3.82
N GLY A 123 -8.59 5.85 -3.33
CA GLY A 123 -9.07 4.69 -4.08
C GLY A 123 -8.77 3.37 -3.41
N ASP A 124 -8.95 2.30 -4.18
CA ASP A 124 -8.58 0.94 -3.83
C ASP A 124 -7.28 0.60 -4.54
N ASP A 125 -6.27 0.23 -3.77
CA ASP A 125 -4.96 -0.22 -4.23
C ASP A 125 -4.82 -1.71 -3.93
N VAL A 126 -4.39 -2.47 -4.94
CA VAL A 126 -4.19 -3.92 -4.84
C VAL A 126 -2.86 -4.26 -5.47
N THR A 127 -1.96 -4.86 -4.69
CA THR A 127 -0.68 -5.37 -5.19
C THR A 127 -0.62 -6.88 -5.02
N VAL A 128 -0.10 -7.58 -6.03
CA VAL A 128 0.19 -9.02 -5.99
C VAL A 128 1.66 -9.21 -6.33
N ASP A 129 2.44 -9.70 -5.37
CA ASP A 129 3.86 -10.01 -5.54
C ASP A 129 4.04 -11.53 -5.65
N VAL A 130 4.71 -11.99 -6.71
CA VAL A 130 5.07 -13.39 -6.93
C VAL A 130 6.58 -13.54 -6.84
N GLY A 131 7.06 -14.44 -5.97
CA GLY A 131 8.48 -14.55 -5.59
C GLY A 131 8.78 -13.90 -4.24
N ASP A 132 10.03 -13.98 -3.78
CA ASP A 132 10.43 -13.40 -2.48
C ASP A 132 10.29 -11.86 -2.52
N PRO A 133 9.34 -11.25 -1.78
CA PRO A 133 9.10 -9.81 -1.82
C PRO A 133 10.25 -8.99 -1.23
N PHE A 134 11.21 -9.63 -0.54
CA PHE A 134 12.43 -9.00 -0.05
C PHE A 134 13.65 -9.29 -0.94
N GLY A 135 13.47 -10.08 -2.00
CA GLY A 135 14.47 -10.42 -2.99
C GLY A 135 14.38 -9.56 -4.24
N ASP A 136 15.41 -9.62 -5.08
CA ASP A 136 15.49 -8.85 -6.33
C ASP A 136 14.70 -9.46 -7.50
N SER A 137 13.99 -10.57 -7.27
CA SER A 137 13.33 -11.36 -8.32
C SER A 137 11.80 -11.42 -8.19
N ALA A 138 11.21 -10.71 -7.23
CA ALA A 138 9.75 -10.65 -7.14
C ALA A 138 9.17 -9.92 -8.35
N VAL A 139 8.16 -10.54 -8.96
CA VAL A 139 7.34 -9.92 -9.99
C VAL A 139 6.15 -9.27 -9.31
N SER A 140 6.03 -7.96 -9.44
CA SER A 140 4.97 -7.17 -8.80
C SER A 140 3.90 -6.74 -9.79
N TRP A 141 2.65 -7.04 -9.47
CA TRP A 141 1.48 -6.71 -10.24
C TRP A 141 0.60 -5.72 -9.46
N SER A 142 0.25 -4.60 -10.09
CA SER A 142 -0.60 -3.57 -9.47
C SER A 142 -1.97 -3.52 -10.13
N GLY A 143 -3.01 -3.39 -9.33
CA GLY A 143 -4.40 -3.27 -9.77
C GLY A 143 -5.18 -2.39 -8.81
N GLY A 144 -6.49 -2.31 -9.00
CA GLY A 144 -7.38 -1.49 -8.17
C GLY A 144 -8.15 -0.46 -8.97
N GLY A 145 -8.57 0.62 -8.32
CA GLY A 145 -9.37 1.66 -8.96
C GLY A 145 -10.00 2.64 -7.99
N GLU A 146 -11.15 3.20 -8.37
CA GLU A 146 -11.90 4.09 -7.49
C GLU A 146 -12.42 3.36 -6.25
N VAL A 147 -12.70 4.13 -5.18
CA VAL A 147 -13.29 3.58 -3.95
C VAL A 147 -14.56 2.82 -4.27
N GLY A 148 -14.59 1.54 -3.90
CA GLY A 148 -15.73 0.66 -4.13
C GLY A 148 -15.46 -0.43 -5.17
N THR A 149 -14.32 -0.37 -5.86
CA THR A 149 -13.80 -1.47 -6.69
C THR A 149 -13.62 -2.75 -5.86
N VAL A 150 -13.03 -2.62 -4.67
CA VAL A 150 -12.92 -3.69 -3.67
C VAL A 150 -14.18 -3.67 -2.79
N THR A 151 -14.72 -4.83 -2.45
CA THR A 151 -15.88 -4.93 -1.56
C THR A 151 -15.45 -5.52 -0.23
N VAL A 152 -15.98 -4.97 0.87
CA VAL A 152 -15.87 -5.55 2.22
C VAL A 152 -17.25 -5.99 2.67
N ALA A 153 -17.46 -7.30 2.83
CA ALA A 153 -18.73 -7.91 3.22
C ALA A 153 -18.53 -8.77 4.47
N GLY A 154 -18.90 -8.21 5.63
CA GLY A 154 -18.65 -8.88 6.91
C GLY A 154 -17.15 -8.95 7.16
N SER A 155 -16.60 -10.16 7.12
CA SER A 155 -15.17 -10.40 7.25
C SER A 155 -14.50 -10.80 5.94
N THR A 156 -15.17 -10.69 4.80
CA THR A 156 -14.57 -11.01 3.49
C THR A 156 -14.23 -9.72 2.73
N VAL A 157 -13.01 -9.66 2.18
CA VAL A 157 -12.55 -8.60 1.27
C VAL A 157 -12.38 -9.21 -0.12
N SER A 158 -12.97 -8.62 -1.16
CA SER A 158 -12.97 -9.23 -2.49
C SER A 158 -13.06 -8.22 -3.62
N ALA A 159 -12.50 -8.55 -4.77
CA ALA A 159 -12.75 -7.86 -6.03
C ALA A 159 -12.78 -8.86 -7.19
N ASP A 160 -13.54 -8.54 -8.23
CA ASP A 160 -13.62 -9.35 -9.46
C ASP A 160 -13.41 -8.46 -10.68
N GLY A 161 -12.89 -9.04 -11.77
CA GLY A 161 -12.68 -8.33 -13.03
C GLY A 161 -11.64 -7.21 -12.94
N LEU A 162 -10.64 -7.35 -12.07
CA LEU A 162 -9.49 -6.44 -12.03
C LEU A 162 -8.61 -6.64 -13.25
N THR A 163 -7.94 -5.57 -13.67
CA THR A 163 -6.77 -5.64 -14.55
C THR A 163 -5.54 -5.38 -13.70
N PHE A 164 -4.65 -6.36 -13.63
CA PHE A 164 -3.35 -6.27 -13.01
C PHE A 164 -2.29 -5.89 -14.05
N VAL A 165 -1.45 -4.92 -13.71
CA VAL A 165 -0.37 -4.41 -14.55
C VAL A 165 0.97 -4.78 -13.93
N ASN A 166 1.81 -5.46 -14.70
CA ASN A 166 3.16 -5.80 -14.30
C ASN A 166 4.03 -4.53 -14.18
N SER A 167 4.74 -4.39 -13.08
CA SER A 167 5.51 -3.17 -12.78
C SER A 167 6.78 -3.03 -13.64
N ASP A 168 7.32 -4.12 -14.17
CA ASP A 168 8.56 -4.13 -14.94
C ASP A 168 8.33 -3.94 -16.44
N ASP A 169 7.33 -4.64 -16.99
CA ASP A 169 7.08 -4.67 -18.44
C ASP A 169 5.74 -4.08 -18.89
N PHE A 170 4.91 -3.64 -17.95
CA PHE A 170 3.58 -3.06 -18.19
C PHE A 170 2.61 -3.98 -18.95
N SER A 171 2.87 -5.29 -18.94
CA SER A 171 1.90 -6.26 -19.42
C SER A 171 0.68 -6.31 -18.50
N GLU A 172 -0.48 -6.62 -19.08
CA GLU A 172 -1.75 -6.66 -18.38
C GLU A 172 -2.25 -8.10 -18.26
N GLN A 173 -2.84 -8.43 -17.10
CA GLN A 173 -3.54 -9.69 -16.89
C GLN A 173 -4.87 -9.46 -16.15
N PRO A 174 -5.93 -10.20 -16.49
CA PRO A 174 -7.15 -10.19 -15.70
C PRO A 174 -6.91 -10.85 -14.34
N GLY A 175 -7.66 -10.44 -13.33
CA GLY A 175 -7.65 -11.14 -12.05
C GLY A 175 -8.81 -10.82 -11.14
N SER A 176 -8.88 -11.57 -10.05
CA SER A 176 -9.85 -11.41 -8.98
C SER A 176 -9.26 -11.93 -7.68
N PHE A 177 -9.86 -11.58 -6.55
CA PHE A 177 -9.46 -12.16 -5.28
C PHE A 177 -10.61 -12.21 -4.29
N THR A 178 -10.48 -13.11 -3.33
CA THR A 178 -11.28 -13.17 -2.11
C THR A 178 -10.34 -13.46 -0.97
N ILE A 179 -10.30 -12.58 0.03
CA ILE A 179 -9.55 -12.71 1.27
C ILE A 179 -10.55 -12.87 2.39
N ASP A 180 -10.49 -13.99 3.10
CA ASP A 180 -11.22 -14.14 4.34
C ASP A 180 -10.41 -13.52 5.49
N CYS A 181 -11.07 -12.65 6.23
CA CYS A 181 -10.68 -12.14 7.53
C CYS A 181 -11.67 -12.73 8.58
#